data_AF-A0A2H1VB79-F1
#
_entry.id   AF-A0A2H1VB79-F1
#
_cell.length_a   1.000
_cell.length_b   1.000
_cell.length_c   1.000
_cell.angle_alpha   90.00
_cell.angle_beta   90.00
_cell.angle_gamma   90.00
#
_symmetry.space_group_name_H-M   'P 1'
#
loop_
_entity.id
_entity.type
_entity.pdbx_description
1 polymer ?
#
loop_
_entity_poly.entity_id
_entity_poly.type
_entity_poly.pdbx_seq_one_letter_code
_entity_poly.pdbx_strand_id
1 'polypeptide(L)'
;MTKLLFAIVLTMITFAVALSASTKEAQTTTMSDQVNSIEVDVLAVMDMCNDSYRIDPTYLQALNESGSFIDETDKTPKCFIRCVFENVGIVSEDGKQFNPARAAVIFAGERNGKPMEDIADMTALCATDRQETCPCDRSYKFLRCLMSMEIERYEKS
;
A
#
# COMPACT_ATOMS: atom_id res chain seq x y z
N MET A 1 -59.17 -46.60 3.47
CA MET A 1 -59.44 -45.59 2.43
C MET A 1 -59.54 -44.22 3.09
N THR A 2 -58.62 -43.34 2.70
CA THR A 2 -58.65 -41.87 2.76
C THR A 2 -58.97 -41.18 4.10
N LYS A 3 -57.98 -40.45 4.64
CA LYS A 3 -57.96 -38.98 4.56
C LYS A 3 -56.57 -38.42 4.90
N LEU A 4 -56.01 -37.73 3.91
CA LEU A 4 -54.91 -36.77 4.04
C LEU A 4 -55.35 -35.62 4.96
N LEU A 5 -54.43 -35.05 5.75
CA LEU A 5 -54.07 -33.63 5.69
C LEU A 5 -52.98 -33.27 6.71
N PHE A 6 -52.13 -32.35 6.26
CA PHE A 6 -50.87 -31.88 6.82
C PHE A 6 -51.02 -31.10 8.13
N ALA A 7 -50.03 -31.21 9.02
CA ALA A 7 -49.56 -30.08 9.83
C ALA A 7 -48.11 -30.33 10.29
N ILE A 8 -47.20 -29.52 9.76
CA ILE A 8 -45.79 -29.40 10.15
C ILE A 8 -45.75 -28.60 11.44
N VAL A 9 -45.16 -29.14 12.53
CA VAL A 9 -44.70 -28.31 13.65
C VAL A 9 -43.37 -28.84 14.19
N LEU A 10 -42.37 -27.99 13.96
CA LEU A 10 -41.04 -27.89 14.57
C LEU A 10 -40.84 -28.64 15.90
N THR A 11 -39.79 -29.44 15.97
CA THR A 11 -39.25 -30.03 17.19
C THR A 11 -38.75 -28.95 18.15
N MET A 12 -39.41 -28.84 19.30
CA MET A 12 -38.92 -28.13 20.48
C MET A 12 -37.76 -28.91 21.10
N ILE A 13 -36.52 -28.45 20.94
CA ILE A 13 -35.41 -28.84 21.83
C ILE A 13 -35.25 -27.73 22.86
N THR A 14 -35.70 -28.04 24.07
CA THR A 14 -35.56 -27.22 25.27
C THR A 14 -34.20 -27.42 25.91
N PHE A 15 -33.45 -26.31 26.00
CA PHE A 15 -32.52 -25.87 27.05
C PHE A 15 -31.81 -26.91 27.94
N ALA A 16 -30.47 -26.82 28.00
CA ALA A 16 -29.76 -26.60 29.27
C ALA A 16 -28.26 -26.37 29.05
N VAL A 17 -27.81 -25.10 29.09
CA VAL A 17 -26.53 -24.78 29.74
C VAL A 17 -26.76 -23.55 30.60
N ALA A 18 -26.59 -23.76 31.92
CA ALA A 18 -26.71 -22.77 32.96
C ALA A 18 -25.48 -21.86 33.03
N LEU A 19 -25.73 -20.67 33.57
CA LEU A 19 -24.92 -19.45 33.63
C LEU A 19 -23.55 -19.59 34.32
N SER A 20 -22.62 -18.76 33.87
CA SER A 20 -21.85 -17.90 34.78
C SER A 20 -21.91 -16.46 34.23
N ALA A 21 -22.29 -15.54 35.11
CA ALA A 21 -22.78 -14.20 34.79
C ALA A 21 -21.67 -13.22 34.37
N SER A 22 -21.94 -12.45 33.31
CA SER A 22 -21.63 -11.02 33.29
C SER A 22 -22.65 -10.30 32.39
N THR A 23 -23.13 -9.19 32.91
CA THR A 23 -24.35 -8.45 32.52
C THR A 23 -24.26 -7.91 31.09
N LYS A 24 -25.32 -8.15 30.30
CA LYS A 24 -25.61 -7.41 29.06
C LYS A 24 -26.01 -5.99 29.41
N GLU A 25 -25.40 -5.00 28.79
CA GLU A 25 -26.16 -3.87 28.25
C GLU A 25 -25.94 -3.80 26.74
N ALA A 26 -27.04 -3.59 26.04
CA ALA A 26 -27.11 -3.54 24.60
C ALA A 26 -26.49 -2.24 24.09
N GLN A 27 -25.60 -2.34 23.11
CA GLN A 27 -25.30 -1.21 22.24
C GLN A 27 -25.00 -1.70 20.84
N THR A 28 -25.96 -1.39 19.96
CA THR A 28 -25.79 -0.97 18.58
C THR A 28 -24.64 -1.62 17.80
N THR A 29 -25.03 -2.57 16.96
CA THR A 29 -24.28 -3.01 15.79
C THR A 29 -23.71 -1.81 15.05
N THR A 30 -22.42 -1.56 15.26
CA THR A 30 -21.59 -0.78 14.35
C THR A 30 -20.62 -1.77 13.78
N MET A 31 -20.92 -2.30 12.60
CA MET A 31 -19.90 -2.88 11.74
C MET A 31 -19.04 -1.70 11.27
N SER A 32 -18.09 -1.31 12.12
CA SER A 32 -17.03 -0.40 11.71
C SER A 32 -16.04 -1.22 10.89
N ASP A 33 -15.83 -0.78 9.66
CA ASP A 33 -14.86 -1.29 8.70
C ASP A 33 -13.54 -1.69 9.37
N GLN A 34 -13.28 -3.00 9.42
CA GLN A 34 -11.92 -3.51 9.54
C GLN A 34 -11.30 -3.57 8.15
N VAL A 35 -10.91 -2.40 7.62
CA VAL A 35 -9.79 -2.36 6.69
C VAL A 35 -8.54 -2.39 7.55
N ASN A 36 -7.95 -3.58 7.69
CA ASN A 36 -6.71 -3.79 8.40
C ASN A 36 -5.55 -3.16 7.60
N SER A 37 -5.42 -1.84 7.63
CA SER A 37 -4.23 -1.15 7.16
C SER A 37 -3.13 -1.39 8.18
N ILE A 38 -2.30 -2.41 7.96
CA ILE A 38 -0.97 -2.45 8.57
C ILE A 38 -0.30 -1.14 8.13
N GLU A 39 -0.18 -0.19 9.06
CA GLU A 39 0.64 1.00 8.90
C GLU A 39 2.07 0.49 8.77
N VAL A 40 2.54 0.35 7.54
CA VAL A 40 3.89 -0.15 7.27
C VAL A 40 4.83 0.99 7.62
N ASP A 41 5.69 0.75 8.61
CA ASP A 41 6.76 1.67 8.98
C ASP A 41 7.79 1.72 7.84
N VAL A 42 7.57 2.66 6.91
CA VAL A 42 8.42 2.83 5.73
C VAL A 42 9.85 3.18 6.15
N LEU A 43 10.05 3.89 7.27
CA LEU A 43 11.38 4.25 7.75
C LEU A 43 12.15 3.01 8.22
N ALA A 44 11.51 2.12 8.98
CA ALA A 44 12.12 0.84 9.36
C ALA A 44 12.46 -0.02 8.12
N VAL A 45 11.61 -0.02 7.10
CA VAL A 45 11.89 -0.71 5.82
C VAL A 45 13.09 -0.08 5.09
N MET A 46 13.19 1.25 5.08
CA MET A 46 14.33 1.95 4.49
C MET A 46 15.63 1.61 5.22
N ASP A 47 15.64 1.60 6.55
CA ASP A 47 16.82 1.21 7.34
C ASP A 47 17.25 -0.22 7.03
N MET A 48 16.31 -1.17 7.04
CA MET A 48 16.58 -2.57 6.67
C MET A 48 17.13 -2.70 5.24
N CYS A 49 16.56 -1.97 4.27
CA CYS A 49 17.04 -2.01 2.90
C CYS A 49 18.43 -1.39 2.75
N ASN A 50 18.79 -0.42 3.59
CA ASN A 50 20.10 0.22 3.60
C ASN A 50 21.21 -0.73 4.10
N ASP A 51 20.89 -1.72 4.94
CA ASP A 51 21.85 -2.75 5.37
C ASP A 51 22.32 -3.62 4.19
N SER A 52 21.45 -3.87 3.21
CA SER A 52 21.75 -4.66 2.01
C SER A 52 22.24 -3.81 0.83
N TYR A 53 21.65 -2.62 0.67
CA TYR A 53 21.93 -1.68 -0.41
C TYR A 53 22.29 -0.33 0.20
N ARG A 54 23.52 -0.22 0.70
CA ARG A 54 23.98 0.98 1.38
C ARG A 54 24.02 2.16 0.42
N ILE A 55 23.26 3.21 0.72
CA ILE A 55 23.22 4.44 -0.07
C ILE A 55 23.75 5.63 0.71
N ASP A 56 24.25 6.62 -0.03
CA ASP A 56 24.45 7.96 0.52
C ASP A 56 23.09 8.69 0.55
N PRO A 57 22.70 9.36 1.65
CA PRO A 57 21.45 10.10 1.74
C PRO A 57 21.25 11.16 0.63
N THR A 58 22.34 11.67 0.05
CA THR A 58 22.31 12.63 -1.07
C THR A 58 21.57 12.09 -2.31
N TYR A 59 21.50 10.78 -2.50
CA TYR A 59 20.69 10.18 -3.57
C TYR A 59 19.20 10.45 -3.37
N LEU A 60 18.69 10.24 -2.16
CA LEU A 60 17.28 10.47 -1.85
C LEU A 60 16.96 11.97 -1.81
N GLN A 61 17.90 12.79 -1.30
CA GLN A 61 17.76 14.24 -1.33
C GLN A 61 17.64 14.76 -2.77
N ALA A 62 18.58 14.39 -3.65
CA ALA A 62 18.55 14.83 -5.04
C ALA A 62 17.31 14.32 -5.78
N LEU A 63 16.86 13.10 -5.47
CA LEU A 63 15.62 12.57 -6.03
C LEU A 63 14.41 13.41 -5.62
N ASN A 64 14.31 13.78 -4.34
CA ASN A 64 13.23 14.62 -3.84
C ASN A 64 13.26 16.04 -4.43
N GLU A 65 14.44 16.62 -4.63
CA GLU A 65 14.61 18.00 -5.12
C GLU A 65 14.48 18.12 -6.64
N SER A 66 15.02 17.14 -7.38
CA SER A 66 15.17 17.22 -8.84
C SER A 66 14.36 16.18 -9.62
N GLY A 67 13.84 15.15 -8.95
CA GLY A 67 13.23 13.99 -9.59
C GLY A 67 14.24 12.96 -10.11
N SER A 68 15.55 13.12 -9.83
CA SER A 68 16.59 12.20 -10.30
C SER A 68 17.73 11.98 -9.31
N PHE A 69 18.43 10.85 -9.43
CA PHE A 69 19.65 10.57 -8.67
C PHE A 69 20.84 11.40 -9.17
N ILE A 70 21.76 11.74 -8.25
CA ILE A 70 23.01 12.45 -8.54
C ILE A 70 23.94 11.71 -9.50
N ASP A 71 23.87 10.38 -9.53
CA ASP A 71 24.53 9.51 -10.51
C ASP A 71 23.56 8.39 -10.90
N GLU A 72 22.98 8.49 -12.09
CA GLU A 72 22.06 7.48 -12.62
C GLU A 72 22.77 6.22 -13.15
N THR A 73 24.11 6.17 -13.14
CA THR A 73 24.85 4.96 -13.52
C THR A 73 25.02 3.98 -12.35
N ASP A 74 24.97 4.48 -11.11
CA ASP A 74 25.01 3.63 -9.92
C ASP A 74 23.72 2.81 -9.79
N LYS A 75 23.90 1.50 -9.61
CA LYS A 75 22.82 0.53 -9.46
C LYS A 75 22.38 0.37 -8.01
N THR A 76 23.26 0.64 -7.06
CA THR A 76 23.02 0.46 -5.63
C THR A 76 21.78 1.22 -5.15
N PRO A 77 21.65 2.54 -5.39
CA PRO A 77 20.47 3.29 -4.95
C PRO A 77 19.19 2.88 -5.69
N LYS A 78 19.29 2.37 -6.92
CA LYS A 78 18.12 1.85 -7.65
C LYS A 78 17.63 0.54 -7.03
N CYS A 79 18.55 -0.33 -6.61
CA CYS A 79 18.19 -1.57 -5.93
C CYS A 79 17.72 -1.32 -4.49
N PHE A 80 18.20 -0.27 -3.83
CA PHE A 80 17.60 0.22 -2.59
C PHE A 80 16.11 0.57 -2.78
N ILE A 81 15.75 1.36 -3.81
CA ILE A 81 14.34 1.68 -4.10
C ILE A 81 13.50 0.43 -4.36
N ARG A 82 14.05 -0.53 -5.14
CA ARG A 82 13.39 -1.82 -5.36
C ARG A 82 13.11 -2.54 -4.04
N CYS A 83 14.11 -2.67 -3.16
CA CYS A 83 13.96 -3.32 -1.87
C CYS A 83 12.83 -2.69 -1.05
N VAL A 84 12.78 -1.36 -0.98
CA VAL A 84 11.72 -0.65 -0.26
C VAL A 84 10.36 -0.98 -0.87
N PHE A 85 10.24 -0.87 -2.19
CA PHE A 85 8.98 -1.12 -2.90
C PHE A 85 8.44 -2.54 -2.78
N GLU A 86 9.32 -3.55 -2.76
CA GLU A 86 8.93 -4.94 -2.53
C GLU A 86 8.37 -5.11 -1.12
N ASN A 87 9.05 -4.58 -0.10
CA ASN A 87 8.66 -4.73 1.29
C ASN A 87 7.41 -3.93 1.67
N VAL A 88 7.13 -2.81 1.00
CA VAL A 88 5.88 -2.06 1.20
C VAL A 88 4.76 -2.50 0.27
N GLY A 89 5.01 -3.47 -0.63
CA GLY A 89 4.01 -4.05 -1.53
C GLY A 89 3.64 -3.20 -2.75
N ILE A 90 4.49 -2.24 -3.13
CA ILE A 90 4.34 -1.46 -4.38
C ILE A 90 4.77 -2.29 -5.59
N VAL A 91 5.74 -3.20 -5.42
CA VAL A 91 6.17 -4.14 -6.47
C VAL A 91 6.10 -5.57 -5.94
N SER A 92 5.77 -6.52 -6.82
CA SER A 92 5.92 -7.95 -6.52
C SER A 92 7.36 -8.32 -6.13
N GLU A 93 7.55 -9.38 -5.36
CA GLU A 93 8.88 -9.86 -4.92
C GLU A 93 9.86 -10.15 -6.06
N ASP A 94 9.35 -10.49 -7.26
CA ASP A 94 10.18 -10.69 -8.46
C ASP A 94 10.52 -9.38 -9.19
N GLY A 95 10.02 -8.25 -8.69
CA GLY A 95 10.32 -6.91 -9.19
C GLY A 95 9.58 -6.51 -10.48
N LYS A 96 8.54 -7.25 -10.89
CA LYS A 96 7.93 -7.08 -12.23
C LYS A 96 6.59 -6.38 -12.25
N GLN A 97 5.71 -6.68 -11.30
CA GLN A 97 4.34 -6.18 -11.27
C GLN A 97 4.20 -5.04 -10.27
N PHE A 98 3.67 -3.89 -10.72
CA PHE A 98 3.37 -2.76 -9.86
C PHE A 98 1.97 -2.86 -9.29
N ASN A 99 1.81 -2.41 -8.05
CA ASN A 99 0.53 -2.12 -7.40
C ASN A 99 0.40 -0.59 -7.24
N PRO A 100 -0.13 0.13 -8.24
CA PRO A 100 -0.24 1.59 -8.19
C PRO A 100 -1.17 2.07 -7.08
N ALA A 101 -2.21 1.32 -6.73
CA ALA A 101 -3.08 1.67 -5.61
C ALA A 101 -2.32 1.64 -4.27
N ARG A 102 -1.42 0.66 -4.08
CA ARG A 102 -0.54 0.63 -2.91
C ARG A 102 0.46 1.78 -2.92
N ALA A 103 1.02 2.13 -4.08
CA ALA A 103 1.87 3.30 -4.22
C ALA A 103 1.13 4.58 -3.82
N ALA A 104 -0.11 4.77 -4.27
CA ALA A 104 -0.93 5.92 -3.90
C ALA A 104 -1.13 6.04 -2.39
N VAL A 105 -1.33 4.93 -1.68
CA VAL A 105 -1.43 4.92 -0.21
C VAL A 105 -0.10 5.31 0.45
N ILE A 106 1.02 4.78 -0.03
CA ILE A 106 2.35 5.06 0.55
C ILE A 106 2.81 6.50 0.29
N PHE A 107 2.50 7.04 -0.88
CA PHE A 107 2.88 8.41 -1.29
C PHE A 107 1.77 9.44 -1.06
N ALA A 108 0.69 9.07 -0.38
CA ALA A 108 -0.35 10.03 0.00
C ALA A 108 0.24 11.11 0.93
N GLY A 109 -0.13 12.36 0.70
CA GLY A 109 0.34 13.47 1.50
C GLY A 109 0.20 14.80 0.79
N GLU A 110 1.09 15.72 1.15
CA GLU A 110 1.15 17.05 0.58
C GLU A 110 2.55 17.36 0.07
N ARG A 111 2.63 18.25 -0.92
CA ARG A 111 3.87 18.82 -1.40
C ARG A 111 3.71 20.33 -1.48
N ASN A 112 4.69 21.07 -0.94
CA ASN A 112 4.64 22.53 -0.84
C ASN A 112 3.32 23.04 -0.21
N GLY A 113 2.83 22.35 0.83
CA GLY A 113 1.59 22.67 1.54
C GLY A 113 0.29 22.42 0.75
N LYS A 114 0.36 21.76 -0.42
CA LYS A 114 -0.78 21.41 -1.26
C LYS A 114 -1.05 19.90 -1.18
N PRO A 115 -2.26 19.47 -0.82
CA PRO A 115 -2.64 18.06 -0.88
C PRO A 115 -2.52 17.50 -2.30
N MET A 116 -1.94 16.30 -2.45
CA MET A 116 -1.79 15.64 -3.74
C MET A 116 -3.03 14.81 -4.10
N GLU A 117 -4.13 15.47 -4.44
CA GLU A 117 -5.43 14.84 -4.68
C GLU A 117 -5.43 13.86 -5.88
N ASP A 118 -4.50 14.03 -6.82
CA ASP A 118 -4.37 13.21 -8.04
C ASP A 118 -3.30 12.10 -7.93
N ILE A 119 -2.79 11.79 -6.73
CA ILE A 119 -1.71 10.81 -6.51
C ILE A 119 -2.04 9.41 -7.05
N ALA A 120 -3.31 9.01 -7.00
CA ALA A 120 -3.78 7.73 -7.56
C ALA A 120 -3.61 7.68 -9.09
N ASP A 121 -3.92 8.77 -9.78
CA ASP A 121 -3.75 8.87 -11.23
C ASP A 121 -2.26 8.94 -11.61
N MET A 122 -1.46 9.71 -10.85
CA MET A 122 -0.01 9.81 -11.09
C MET A 122 0.69 8.45 -10.96
N THR A 123 0.39 7.71 -9.89
CA THR A 123 0.98 6.37 -9.68
C THR A 123 0.52 5.35 -10.73
N ALA A 124 -0.73 5.41 -11.18
CA ALA A 124 -1.22 4.56 -12.28
C ALA A 124 -0.52 4.88 -13.62
N LEU A 125 -0.35 6.17 -13.94
CA LEU A 125 0.37 6.62 -15.13
C LEU A 125 1.83 6.14 -15.11
N CYS A 126 2.53 6.32 -13.99
CA CYS A 126 3.92 5.89 -13.85
C CYS A 126 4.12 4.37 -13.85
N ALA A 127 3.08 3.57 -13.61
CA ALA A 127 3.12 2.11 -13.68
C ALA A 127 2.88 1.55 -15.11
N THR A 128 2.35 2.36 -16.03
CA THR A 128 1.85 1.91 -17.35
C THR A 128 2.98 1.75 -18.38
N ASP A 129 2.87 0.74 -19.26
CA ASP A 129 3.72 0.50 -20.44
C ASP A 129 5.25 0.51 -20.20
N ARG A 130 5.67 0.03 -19.04
CA ARG A 130 7.07 -0.01 -18.60
C ARG A 130 7.85 -1.15 -19.28
N GLN A 131 8.98 -0.86 -19.92
CA GLN A 131 9.79 -1.82 -20.69
C GLN A 131 11.16 -2.14 -20.09
N GLU A 132 11.47 -1.62 -18.90
CA GLU A 132 12.73 -1.92 -18.21
C GLU A 132 12.84 -3.40 -17.88
N THR A 133 13.96 -4.00 -18.27
CA THR A 133 14.27 -5.41 -18.01
C THR A 133 14.94 -5.64 -16.66
N CYS A 134 15.71 -4.67 -16.17
CA CYS A 134 16.34 -4.70 -14.85
C CYS A 134 15.32 -4.26 -13.79
N PRO A 135 14.99 -5.11 -12.79
CA PRO A 135 14.02 -4.76 -11.75
C PRO A 135 14.38 -3.53 -10.92
N CYS A 136 15.67 -3.30 -10.66
CA CYS A 136 16.14 -2.10 -9.95
C CYS A 136 15.90 -0.84 -10.78
N ASP A 137 16.27 -0.85 -12.07
CA ASP A 137 16.00 0.28 -12.98
C ASP A 137 14.49 0.50 -13.14
N ARG A 138 13.70 -0.58 -13.19
CA ARG A 138 12.24 -0.52 -13.31
C ARG A 138 11.61 0.20 -12.11
N SER A 139 12.01 -0.16 -10.89
CA SER A 139 11.53 0.47 -9.65
C SER A 139 11.99 1.92 -9.53
N TYR A 140 13.27 2.19 -9.80
CA TYR A 140 13.80 3.55 -9.81
C TYR A 140 13.06 4.46 -10.79
N LYS A 141 12.89 4.01 -12.05
CA LYS A 141 12.24 4.83 -13.07
C LYS A 141 10.74 5.04 -12.83
N PHE A 142 10.07 4.15 -12.10
CA PHE A 142 8.73 4.41 -11.58
C PHE A 142 8.76 5.59 -10.59
N LEU A 143 9.67 5.55 -9.61
CA LEU A 143 9.78 6.60 -8.61
C LEU A 143 10.20 7.94 -9.23
N ARG A 144 11.17 7.93 -10.15
CA ARG A 144 11.57 9.11 -10.93
C ARG A 144 10.39 9.73 -11.69
N CYS A 145 9.55 8.91 -12.33
CA CYS A 145 8.34 9.39 -12.97
C CYS A 145 7.43 10.11 -11.97
N LEU A 146 7.16 9.46 -10.82
CA LEU A 146 6.27 10.01 -9.80
C LEU A 146 6.81 11.33 -9.23
N MET A 147 8.06 11.35 -8.78
CA MET A 147 8.71 12.55 -8.22
C MET A 147 8.77 13.70 -9.23
N SER A 148 8.99 13.40 -10.51
CA SER A 148 8.98 14.44 -11.56
C SER A 148 7.59 15.06 -11.71
N MET A 149 6.53 14.24 -11.71
CA MET A 149 5.15 14.72 -11.78
C MET A 149 4.77 15.53 -10.54
N GLU A 150 5.15 15.07 -9.34
CA GLU A 150 4.94 15.81 -8.10
C GLU A 150 5.59 17.20 -8.14
N ILE A 151 6.87 17.27 -8.55
CA ILE A 151 7.60 18.53 -8.65
C ILE A 151 6.95 19.47 -9.68
N GLU A 152 6.57 18.95 -10.84
CA GLU A 152 5.94 19.73 -11.90
C GLU A 152 4.58 20.29 -11.46
N ARG A 153 3.77 19.48 -10.78
CA ARG A 153 2.39 19.84 -10.43
C ARG A 153 2.27 20.61 -9.11
N TYR A 154 3.13 20.36 -8.13
CA TYR A 154 2.94 20.84 -6.76
C TYR A 154 4.07 21.75 -6.25
N GLU A 155 5.31 21.55 -6.69
CA GLU A 155 6.43 22.40 -6.27
C GLU A 155 6.48 23.72 -7.04
N LYS A 156 6.29 23.65 -8.36
CA LYS A 156 6.44 24.79 -9.28
C LYS A 156 5.14 25.55 -9.55
N SER A 157 4.02 25.13 -8.95
CA SER A 157 2.68 25.68 -9.21
C SER A 157 2.25 26.82 -8.29
#